data_AF-A0A0U5AWP4-F1
#
_entry.id   AF-A0A0U5AWP4-F1
#
_cell.length_a   1.000
_cell.length_b   1.000
_cell.length_c   1.000
_cell.angle_alpha   90.00
_cell.angle_beta   90.00
_cell.angle_gamma   90.00
#
_symmetry.space_group_name_H-M   'P 1'
#
loop_
_entity.id
_entity.type
_entity.pdbx_description
1 polymer ?
#
loop_
_entity_poly.entity_id
_entity_poly.type
_entity_poly.pdbx_seq_one_letter_code
_entity_poly.pdbx_strand_id
1 'polypeptide(L)'
;MGYLHKADWSAIQSHQNAVFMVNVEGPSEYKHITTVDKNDLLAVKYYITYGSCTIVHEIVEKTIDENNNLILFVKDNVIECSR
;
A
#
# COMPACT_ATOMS: atom_id res chain seq x y z
N MET A 1 -1.51 14.03 -2.85
CA MET A 1 -0.57 13.37 -1.92
C MET A 1 -1.40 12.64 -0.89
N GLY A 2 -1.31 11.31 -0.81
CA GLY A 2 -2.14 10.50 0.11
C GLY A 2 -1.64 10.61 1.54
N TYR A 3 -2.53 10.97 2.47
CA TYR A 3 -2.23 11.04 3.90
C TYR A 3 -2.17 9.63 4.49
N LEU A 4 -1.24 9.40 5.42
CA LEU A 4 -1.18 8.16 6.21
C LEU A 4 -2.34 8.17 7.21
N HIS A 5 -3.22 7.19 7.12
CA HIS A 5 -4.34 7.02 8.05
C HIS A 5 -3.97 5.97 9.08
N LYS A 6 -4.31 6.21 10.35
CA LYS A 6 -4.21 5.18 11.38
C LYS A 6 -4.98 3.93 10.92
N ALA A 7 -4.41 2.74 11.10
CA ALA A 7 -4.98 1.45 10.72
C ALA A 7 -6.25 1.18 11.52
N ASP A 8 -7.33 1.76 11.03
CA ASP A 8 -8.70 1.43 11.37
C ASP A 8 -9.20 0.43 10.32
N TRP A 9 -9.19 -0.84 10.68
CA TRP A 9 -9.65 -1.92 9.82
C TRP A 9 -11.12 -1.76 9.44
N SER A 10 -11.94 -1.15 10.29
CA SER A 10 -13.33 -0.85 9.96
C SER A 10 -13.44 0.22 8.87
N ALA A 11 -12.50 1.19 8.83
CA ALA A 11 -12.42 2.16 7.74
C ALA A 11 -11.97 1.51 6.41
N ILE A 12 -11.01 0.58 6.44
CA ILE A 12 -10.61 -0.21 5.27
C ILE A 12 -11.81 -1.00 4.73
N GLN A 13 -12.55 -1.68 5.61
CA GLN A 13 -13.72 -2.48 5.25
C GLN A 13 -14.89 -1.64 4.70
N SER A 14 -14.96 -0.34 4.98
CA SER A 14 -15.97 0.55 4.41
C SER A 14 -15.78 0.84 2.91
N HIS A 15 -14.60 0.53 2.36
CA HIS A 15 -14.31 0.66 0.94
C HIS A 15 -14.67 -0.62 0.18
N GLN A 16 -14.89 -0.48 -1.13
CA GLN A 16 -15.11 -1.60 -2.04
C GLN A 16 -14.14 -1.53 -3.22
N ASN A 17 -13.58 -2.68 -3.58
CA ASN A 17 -12.67 -2.83 -4.72
C ASN A 17 -11.47 -1.87 -4.69
N ALA A 18 -10.95 -1.55 -3.51
CA ALA A 18 -9.84 -0.63 -3.29
C ALA A 18 -8.51 -1.38 -3.09
N VAL A 19 -7.40 -0.63 -3.12
CA VAL A 19 -6.07 -1.18 -2.83
C VAL A 19 -5.43 -0.44 -1.66
N PHE A 20 -5.00 -1.20 -0.66
CA PHE A 20 -4.37 -0.67 0.55
C PHE A 20 -2.97 -1.24 0.71
N MET A 21 -2.05 -0.41 1.14
CA MET A 21 -0.70 -0.79 1.55
C MET A 21 -0.56 -0.62 3.05
N VAL A 22 -0.08 -1.66 3.73
CA VAL A 22 0.21 -1.65 5.17
C VAL A 22 1.68 -1.99 5.35
N ASN A 23 2.42 -1.09 6.01
CA ASN A 23 3.82 -1.35 6.32
C ASN A 23 3.92 -2.34 7.50
N VAL A 24 4.61 -3.46 7.31
CA VAL A 24 4.75 -4.50 8.35
C VAL A 24 5.57 -4.06 9.56
N GLU A 25 6.46 -3.07 9.39
CA GLU A 25 7.29 -2.51 10.47
C GLU A 25 6.54 -1.43 11.27
N GLY A 26 5.45 -0.89 10.71
CA GLY A 26 4.58 0.10 11.34
C GLY A 26 3.11 -0.15 10.99
N PRO A 27 2.50 -1.26 11.45
CA PRO A 27 1.18 -1.70 11.01
C PRO A 27 0.04 -0.81 11.52
N SER A 28 0.37 0.25 12.26
CA SER A 28 -0.57 1.25 12.74
C SER A 28 -1.01 2.23 11.68
N GLU A 29 -0.49 2.17 10.45
CA GLU A 29 -0.84 3.08 9.35
C GLU A 29 -1.05 2.33 8.04
N TYR A 30 -1.96 2.83 7.21
CA TYR A 30 -2.14 2.33 5.84
C TYR A 30 -2.18 3.46 4.82
N LYS A 31 -1.86 3.11 3.58
CA LYS A 31 -1.93 3.99 2.43
C LYS A 31 -2.94 3.44 1.43
N HIS A 32 -3.94 4.24 1.08
CA HIS A 32 -4.86 3.93 -0.01
C HIS A 32 -4.22 4.30 -1.36
N ILE A 33 -4.12 3.33 -2.26
CA ILE A 33 -3.61 3.53 -3.63
C ILE A 33 -4.80 3.71 -4.57
N THR A 34 -4.93 4.89 -5.16
CA THR A 34 -6.07 5.22 -6.04
C THR A 34 -5.70 5.24 -7.52
N THR A 35 -4.42 5.09 -7.87
CA THR A 35 -3.90 5.39 -9.22
C THR A 35 -3.34 4.20 -9.98
N VAL A 36 -3.39 2.99 -9.43
CA VAL A 36 -2.75 1.80 -10.01
C VAL A 36 -3.78 0.70 -10.24
N ASP A 37 -3.65 -0.03 -11.35
CA ASP A 37 -4.48 -1.20 -11.62
C ASP A 37 -4.17 -2.32 -10.62
N LYS A 38 -5.23 -2.91 -10.05
CA LYS A 38 -5.13 -3.99 -9.07
C LYS A 38 -4.42 -5.23 -9.66
N ASN A 39 -4.61 -5.51 -10.95
CA ASN A 39 -3.99 -6.66 -11.63
C ASN A 39 -2.47 -6.49 -11.75
N ASP A 40 -2.01 -5.26 -12.00
CA ASP A 40 -0.58 -4.96 -12.07
C ASP A 40 0.09 -5.23 -10.72
N LEU A 41 -0.58 -4.87 -9.62
CA LEU A 41 -0.07 -5.09 -8.25
C LEU A 41 -0.04 -6.56 -7.84
N LEU A 42 -0.95 -7.37 -8.38
CA LEU A 42 -0.91 -8.82 -8.18
C LEU A 42 0.30 -9.44 -8.88
N ALA A 43 0.71 -8.94 -10.04
CA ALA A 43 1.80 -9.48 -10.85
C ALA A 43 3.21 -9.07 -10.39
N VAL A 44 3.36 -7.99 -9.62
CA VAL A 44 4.66 -7.48 -9.18
C VAL A 44 5.07 -7.93 -7.79
N LYS A 45 6.38 -8.03 -7.55
CA LYS A 45 6.98 -8.23 -6.21
C LYS A 45 7.33 -6.92 -5.51
N TYR A 46 7.64 -5.89 -6.29
CA TYR A 46 8.04 -4.57 -5.79
C TYR A 46 7.15 -3.50 -6.42
N TYR A 47 6.75 -2.51 -5.63
CA TYR A 47 6.03 -1.33 -6.09
C TYR A 47 6.83 -0.08 -5.73
N ILE A 48 7.11 0.78 -6.71
CA ILE A 48 7.95 1.96 -6.50
C ILE A 48 7.08 3.20 -6.54
N THR A 49 7.18 4.04 -5.51
CA THR A 49 6.56 5.36 -5.52
C THR A 49 7.61 6.43 -5.70
N TYR A 50 7.32 7.35 -6.63
CA TYR A 50 8.16 8.49 -6.94
C TYR A 50 7.51 9.75 -6.36
N GLY A 51 8.29 10.52 -5.60
CA GLY A 51 7.87 11.76 -4.95
C GLY A 51 9.09 12.60 -4.57
N SER A 52 9.09 13.21 -3.38
CA SER A 52 10.29 13.83 -2.78
C SER A 52 11.37 12.80 -2.43
N CYS A 53 10.95 11.54 -2.27
CA CYS A 53 11.85 10.40 -2.18
C CYS A 53 11.34 9.28 -3.10
N THR A 54 12.28 8.50 -3.63
CA THR A 54 12.00 7.22 -4.28
C THR A 54 11.92 6.15 -3.20
N ILE A 55 10.73 5.61 -2.99
CA ILE A 55 10.47 4.56 -2.01
C ILE A 55 10.10 3.27 -2.76
N VAL A 56 10.82 2.19 -2.46
CA VAL A 56 10.53 0.86 -2.96
C VAL A 56 9.82 0.06 -1.89
N HIS A 57 8.56 -0.27 -2.16
CA HIS A 57 7.73 -1.13 -1.35
C HIS A 57 7.94 -2.57 -1.80
N GLU A 58 8.60 -3.38 -0.99
CA GLU A 58 8.67 -4.84 -1.20
C GLU A 58 7.37 -5.46 -0.71
N ILE A 59 6.63 -6.12 -1.60
CA ILE A 59 5.39 -6.80 -1.23
C ILE A 59 5.75 -8.15 -0.61
N VAL A 60 5.54 -8.24 0.71
CA VAL A 60 5.82 -9.44 1.50
C VAL A 60 4.65 -10.41 1.39
N GLU A 61 3.43 -9.89 1.48
CA GLU A 61 2.20 -10.69 1.45
C GLU A 61 1.06 -9.89 0.80
N LYS A 62 0.10 -10.63 0.23
CA LYS A 62 -1.10 -10.09 -0.44
C LYS A 62 -2.31 -10.83 0.08
N THR A 63 -3.36 -10.10 0.44
CA THR A 63 -4.65 -10.69 0.77
C THR A 63 -5.79 -9.90 0.14
N ILE A 64 -6.91 -10.56 -0.11
CA ILE A 64 -8.14 -9.94 -0.62
C ILE A 64 -9.22 -10.16 0.42
N ASP A 65 -9.86 -9.08 0.85
CA ASP A 65 -10.98 -9.17 1.79
C ASP A 65 -12.31 -9.50 1.09
N GLU A 66 -13.37 -9.65 1.89
CA GLU A 66 -14.73 -9.94 1.41
C GLU A 66 -15.33 -8.84 0.51
N ASN A 67 -14.85 -7.60 0.61
CA ASN A 67 -15.27 -6.46 -0.20
C ASN A 67 -14.40 -6.29 -1.47
N ASN A 68 -13.61 -7.31 -1.80
CA ASN A 68 -12.67 -7.34 -2.91
C ASN A 68 -11.60 -6.24 -2.80
N ASN A 69 -11.26 -5.80 -1.59
CA ASN A 69 -10.13 -4.90 -1.36
C ASN A 69 -8.82 -5.70 -1.36
N LEU A 70 -7.84 -5.26 -2.14
CA LEU A 70 -6.49 -5.83 -2.12
C LEU A 70 -5.68 -5.15 -1.02
N ILE A 71 -5.24 -5.93 -0.04
CA ILE A 71 -4.35 -5.46 1.02
C ILE A 71 -2.95 -6.00 0.74
N LEU A 72 -2.01 -5.09 0.56
CA LEU A 72 -0.60 -5.35 0.33
C LEU A 72 0.16 -5.11 1.63
N PHE A 73 0.75 -6.17 2.18
CA PHE A 73 1.69 -6.04 3.27
C PHE A 73 3.07 -5.80 2.70
N VAL A 74 3.64 -4.64 3.01
CA VAL A 74 4.88 -4.17 2.40
C VAL A 74 5.96 -3.87 3.43
N LYS A 75 7.21 -3.99 2.98
CA LYS A 75 8.38 -3.44 3.68
C LYS A 75 8.93 -2.28 2.86
N ASP A 76 9.07 -1.13 3.51
CA ASP A 76 9.50 0.10 2.85
C ASP A 76 11.02 0.21 2.84
N ASN A 77 11.59 0.39 1.65
CA ASN A 77 13.00 0.68 1.47
C ASN A 77 13.14 2.04 0.76
N VAL A 78 13.68 3.04 1.46
CA VAL A 78 13.93 4.37 0.88
C VAL A 78 15.26 4.34 0.14
N ILE A 79 15.24 4.61 -1.17
CA ILE A 79 16.44 4.55 -2.01
C ILE A 79 17.10 5.92 -2.12
N GLU A 80 16.32 6.98 -2.35
CA GLU A 80 16.85 8.32 -2.59
C GLU A 80 15.84 9.37 -2.16
N CYS A 81 16.31 10.47 -1.58
CA CYS A 81 15.51 11.65 -1.31
C CYS A 81 16.17 12.83 -2.01
N SER A 82 15.48 13.43 -2.98
CA SER A 82 15.95 14.65 -3.62
C SER A 82 15.83 15.80 -2.61
N ARG A 83 16.99 16.28 -2.15
CA ARG A 83 17.11 17.48 -1.31
C ARG A 83 17.05 18.75 -2.16
#